data_AF-A0A258LB78-F1
#
_entry.id   AF-A0A258LB78-F1
#
_cell.length_a   1.000
_cell.length_b   1.000
_cell.length_c   1.000
_cell.angle_alpha   90.00
_cell.angle_beta   90.00
_cell.angle_gamma   90.00
#
_symmetry.space_group_name_H-M   'P 1'
#
loop_
_entity.id
_entity.type
_entity.pdbx_description
1 polymer ?
#
loop_
_entity_poly.entity_id
_entity_poly.type
_entity_poly.pdbx_seq_one_letter_code
_entity_poly.pdbx_strand_id
1 'polypeptide(L)' 'SKLAFENIHQYFQNHQDRNLLESNFEKQWNQHFSLRLQTGKLVQRFFGNESVTKNFLNTMSQFPSLAKMVITATHGKPF' A
#
# COMPACT_ATOMS: atom_id res chain seq x y z
N SER A 1 12.75 -7.31 -2.16
CA SER A 1 13.31 -6.28 -1.25
C SER A 1 14.12 -5.24 -2.04
N LYS A 2 13.48 -4.59 -3.03
CA LYS A 2 14.15 -3.72 -4.01
C LYS A 2 14.59 -2.37 -3.42
N LEU A 3 13.66 -1.67 -2.77
CA LEU A 3 13.93 -0.37 -2.11
C LEU A 3 15.06 -0.46 -1.07
N ALA A 4 15.09 -1.53 -0.26
CA ALA A 4 16.14 -1.72 0.72
C ALA A 4 17.51 -1.90 0.05
N PHE A 5 17.58 -2.71 -1.01
CA PHE A 5 18.80 -2.92 -1.77
C PHE A 5 19.31 -1.61 -2.39
N GLU A 6 18.44 -0.81 -3.01
CA GLU A 6 18.81 0.46 -3.64
C GLU A 6 19.37 1.46 -2.63
N ASN A 7 18.75 1.60 -1.46
CA ASN A 7 19.23 2.49 -0.40
C ASN A 7 20.57 2.02 0.18
N ILE A 8 20.74 0.71 0.40
CA ILE A 8 22.02 0.13 0.85
C ILE A 8 23.12 0.31 -0.20
N HIS A 9 22.80 0.13 -1.48
CA HIS A 9 23.76 0.31 -2.57
C HIS A 9 24.26 1.76 -2.64
N GLN A 10 23.37 2.74 -2.51
CA GLN A 10 23.73 4.16 -2.46
C GLN A 10 24.60 4.50 -1.24
N TYR A 11 24.31 3.91 -0.08
CA TYR A 11 25.13 4.09 1.12
C TYR A 11 26.58 3.67 0.92
N PHE A 12 26.81 2.52 0.29
CA PHE A 12 28.17 2.05 0.01
C PHE A 12 28.88 2.83 -1.10
N GLN A 13 28.15 3.36 -2.09
CA GLN A 13 28.76 4.16 -3.17
C GLN A 13 29.14 5.58 -2.72
N ASN A 14 28.29 6.22 -1.91
CA ASN A 14 28.42 7.65 -1.60
C ASN A 14 28.93 7.91 -0.17
N HIS A 15 29.29 6.87 0.59
CA HIS A 15 29.61 6.94 2.02
C HIS A 15 28.58 7.77 2.81
N GLN A 16 27.30 7.63 2.47
CA GLN A 16 26.23 8.41 3.09
C GLN A 16 26.08 8.04 4.57
N ASP A 17 25.61 9.00 5.37
CA ASP A 17 25.25 8.72 6.77
C ASP A 17 24.13 7.69 6.84
N ARG A 18 24.21 6.79 7.83
CA ARG A 18 23.22 5.74 8.05
C ARG A 18 21.84 6.32 8.34
N ASN A 19 21.76 7.42 9.09
CA ASN A 19 20.47 8.06 9.39
C ASN A 19 19.77 8.54 8.12
N LEU A 20 20.54 9.01 7.14
CA LEU A 20 20.02 9.43 5.84
C LEU A 20 19.49 8.24 5.04
N LEU A 21 20.19 7.09 5.06
CA LEU A 21 19.69 5.85 4.46
C LEU A 21 18.34 5.45 5.06
N GLU A 22 18.24 5.41 6.39
CA GLU A 22 17.03 4.95 7.08
C GLU A 22 15.85 5.89 6.80
N SER A 23 16.08 7.20 6.84
CA SER A 23 15.05 8.21 6.51
C SER A 23 14.59 8.11 5.06
N ASN A 24 15.52 7.92 4.11
CA ASN A 24 15.17 7.76 2.69
C ASN A 24 14.39 6.47 2.44
N PHE A 25 14.81 5.37 3.04
CA PHE A 25 14.10 4.11 2.95
C PHE A 25 12.68 4.21 3.51
N GLU A 26 12.52 4.79 4.71
CA GLU A 26 11.21 4.97 5.33
C GLU A 26 10.30 5.83 4.46
N LYS A 27 10.81 6.93 3.91
CA LYS A 27 10.06 7.80 3.00
C LYS A 27 9.59 7.05 1.76
N GLN A 28 10.49 6.32 1.09
CA GLN A 28 10.15 5.53 -0.10
C GLN A 28 9.13 4.44 0.22
N TRP A 29 9.34 3.73 1.33
CA TRP A 29 8.41 2.70 1.78
C TRP A 29 7.03 3.29 2.03
N ASN A 30 6.94 4.41 2.75
CA ASN A 30 5.67 5.10 2.99
C ASN A 30 5.01 5.54 1.68
N GLN A 31 5.76 6.10 0.74
CA GLN A 31 5.22 6.48 -0.58
C GLN A 31 4.64 5.29 -1.35
N HIS A 32 5.26 4.10 -1.27
CA HIS A 32 4.82 2.93 -2.02
C HIS A 32 3.73 2.10 -1.32
N PHE A 33 3.72 2.04 0.01
CA PHE A 33 2.89 1.09 0.76
C PHE A 33 1.84 1.71 1.66
N SER A 34 1.99 2.97 2.11
CA SER A 34 1.07 3.56 3.10
C SER A 34 -0.38 3.57 2.62
N LEU A 35 -0.62 4.00 1.38
CA LEU A 35 -1.95 4.04 0.78
C LEU A 35 -2.57 2.63 0.71
N ARG A 36 -1.82 1.64 0.22
CA ARG A 36 -2.29 0.25 0.14
C ARG A 36 -2.70 -0.27 1.51
N LEU A 37 -1.89 -0.02 2.54
CA LEU A 37 -2.16 -0.47 3.90
C LEU A 37 -3.39 0.23 4.50
N GLN A 38 -3.54 1.53 4.28
CA GLN A 38 -4.71 2.29 4.75
C GLN A 38 -5.99 1.82 4.05
N THR A 39 -5.96 1.67 2.73
CA THR A 39 -7.08 1.13 1.97
C THR A 39 -7.42 -0.28 2.41
N GLY A 40 -6.43 -1.16 2.59
CA GLY A 40 -6.63 -2.51 3.08
C GLY A 40 -7.35 -2.54 4.43
N LYS A 41 -6.90 -1.72 5.39
CA LYS A 41 -7.55 -1.59 6.71
C LYS A 41 -8.98 -1.08 6.60
N LEU A 42 -9.24 -0.11 5.72
CA LEU A 42 -10.59 0.41 5.49
C LEU A 42 -11.51 -0.66 4.91
N VAL A 43 -11.05 -1.33 3.85
CA VAL A 43 -11.80 -2.39 3.17
C VAL A 43 -12.08 -3.55 4.12
N GLN A 44 -11.09 -3.95 4.93
CA GLN A 44 -11.24 -5.01 5.92
C GLN A 44 -12.36 -4.75 6.94
N ARG A 45 -12.67 -3.49 7.27
CA ARG A 45 -13.77 -3.16 8.22
C ARG A 45 -15.15 -3.58 7.70
N PHE A 46 -15.30 -3.77 6.39
CA PHE A 46 -16.55 -4.24 5.80
C PHE A 46 -16.69 -5.76 5.85
N PHE A 47 -15.62 -6.48 6.18
CA PHE A 47 -15.58 -7.93 6.31
C PHE A 47 -15.49 -8.31 7.80
N GLY A 48 -16.42 -9.14 8.28
CA GLY A 48 -16.49 -9.55 9.70
C GLY A 48 -17.90 -9.58 10.27
N ASN A 49 -18.83 -8.87 9.64
CA ASN A 49 -20.27 -9.01 9.86
C ASN A 49 -20.95 -9.33 8.53
N GLU A 50 -21.79 -10.37 8.51
CA GLU A 50 -22.42 -10.91 7.30
C GLU A 50 -23.32 -9.87 6.60
N SER A 51 -24.07 -9.07 7.37
CA SER A 51 -24.96 -8.04 6.81
C SER A 51 -24.18 -6.88 6.19
N VAL A 52 -23.11 -6.44 6.86
CA VAL A 52 -22.23 -5.38 6.33
C VAL A 52 -21.52 -5.85 5.07
N THR A 53 -21.03 -7.09 5.09
CA THR A 53 -20.34 -7.71 3.95
C THR A 53 -21.28 -7.82 2.76
N LYS A 54 -22.51 -8.29 2.97
CA LYS A 54 -23.54 -8.40 1.91
C LYS A 54 -23.87 -7.04 1.31
N ASN A 55 -24.07 -6.01 2.13
CA ASN A 55 -24.36 -4.65 1.64
C ASN A 55 -23.18 -4.07 0.86
N PHE A 56 -21.95 -4.29 1.34
CA PHE A 56 -20.74 -3.89 0.65
C PHE A 56 -20.63 -4.57 -0.73
N LEU A 57 -20.81 -5.89 -0.80
CA LEU A 57 -20.77 -6.64 -2.06
C LEU A 57 -21.87 -6.21 -3.05
N ASN A 58 -23.10 -5.97 -2.56
CA ASN A 58 -24.18 -5.44 -3.38
C ASN A 58 -23.86 -4.04 -3.94
N THR A 59 -23.24 -3.18 -3.13
CA THR A 59 -22.81 -1.85 -3.60
C THR A 59 -21.72 -2.00 -4.67
N MET A 60 -20.75 -2.89 -4.48
CA MET A 60 -19.67 -3.12 -5.45
C MET A 60 -20.19 -3.73 -6.76
N SER A 61 -21.22 -4.58 -6.71
CA SER A 61 -21.84 -5.15 -7.93
C SER A 61 -22.63 -4.12 -8.73
N GLN A 62 -23.28 -3.16 -8.06
CA GLN A 62 -23.99 -2.06 -8.70
C GLN A 62 -23.05 -0.98 -9.27
N PHE A 63 -21.88 -0.80 -8.67
CA PHE A 63 -20.89 0.21 -9.08
C PHE A 63 -19.55 -0.44 -9.47
N PRO A 64 -19.46 -1.05 -10.66
CA PRO A 64 -18.25 -1.78 -11.09
C PRO A 64 -17.00 -0.88 -11.21
N SER A 65 -17.16 0.41 -11.47
CA SER A 65 -16.06 1.38 -11.46
C SER A 65 -15.46 1.56 -10.06
N LEU A 66 -16.31 1.62 -9.03
CA LEU A 66 -15.90 1.68 -7.64
C LEU A 66 -15.21 0.39 -7.21
N ALA A 67 -15.77 -0.76 -7.59
CA ALA A 67 -15.15 -2.06 -7.33
C ALA A 67 -13.74 -2.15 -7.92
N LYS A 68 -13.56 -1.73 -9.19
CA LYS A 68 -12.26 -1.66 -9.84
C LYS A 68 -11.29 -0.71 -9.12
N MET A 69 -11.77 0.44 -8.66
CA MET A 69 -10.95 1.38 -7.88
C MET A 69 -10.48 0.76 -6.56
N VAL A 70 -11.37 0.10 -5.81
CA VAL A 70 -11.03 -0.56 -4.54
C VAL A 70 -10.01 -1.68 -4.76
N ILE A 71 -10.24 -2.54 -5.77
CA ILE A 71 -9.33 -3.65 -6.10
C ILE A 71 -7.94 -3.14 -6.49
N THR A 72 -7.88 -2.10 -7.34
CA THR A 72 -6.60 -1.52 -7.75
C THR A 72 -5.87 -0.81 -6.60
N ALA A 73 -6.59 -0.16 -5.69
CA ALA A 73 -6.02 0.46 -4.51
C ALA A 73 -5.47 -0.57 -3.50
N THR A 74 -6.10 -1.75 -3.36
CA THR A 74 -5.60 -2.83 -2.48
C THR A 74 -4.46 -3.63 -3.10
N HIS A 75 -4.41 -3.75 -4.43
CA HIS A 75 -3.34 -4.47 -5.14
C HIS A 75 -2.20 -3.56 -5.63
N GLY A 76 -2.33 -2.24 -5.45
CA GLY A 76 -1.31 -1.21 -5.72
C GLY A 76 -0.70 -1.24 -7.13
N LYS A 77 0.43 -0.53 -7.29
CA LYS A 77 1.23 -0.52 -8.51
C LYS A 77 2.58 -1.23 -8.28
N PRO A 78 3.19 -1.83 -9.32
CA PRO A 78 4.58 -2.29 -9.24
C PRO A 78 5.51 -1.11 -8.91
N PHE A 79 6.59 -1.38 -8.18
CA PHE A 79 7.64 -0.43 -7.79
C PHE A 79 9.02 -1.04 -8.02
#